data_AF-A0A8S8XEF4-F1
#
_entry.id   AF-A0A8S8XEF4-F1
#
_cell.length_a   1.000
_cell.length_b   1.000
_cell.length_c   1.000
_cell.angle_alpha   90.00
_cell.angle_beta   90.00
_cell.angle_gamma   90.00
#
_symmetry.space_group_name_H-M   'P 1'
#
loop_
_entity.id
_entity.type
_entity.pdbx_description
1 polymer ?
#
loop_
_entity_poly.entity_id
_entity_poly.type
_entity_poly.pdbx_seq_one_letter_code
_entity_poly.pdbx_strand_id
1 'polypeptide(L)'
;MKITRQFIRIFVIVCGILVLLSYVYGVSRAEDGMALWGGIPESWIKFIVPCMFLAAFGWLIYWWTILYRADISVVEQLRWPWQETSDGAGVNRLFLAYFLFLVPSMLWLETTLFHMNNDYSWTPFLVIGNLTLVCIGNIMFGLLAYSAYQDGFEGGKVMLIGTVLLGIQCIIFDGIIWNVKFPW
;
A
#
# COMPACT_ATOMS: atom_id res chain seq x y z
N MET A 1 -14.79 18.67 -6.24
CA MET A 1 -15.41 17.91 -5.14
C MET A 1 -14.52 18.04 -3.92
N LYS A 2 -15.04 18.42 -2.73
CA LYS A 2 -14.24 18.47 -1.50
C LYS A 2 -14.11 17.06 -0.93
N ILE A 3 -12.89 16.55 -0.82
CA ILE A 3 -12.64 15.23 -0.23
C ILE A 3 -12.85 15.33 1.29
N THR A 4 -13.61 14.40 1.86
CA THR A 4 -13.90 14.34 3.30
C THR A 4 -13.32 13.07 3.90
N ARG A 5 -13.11 13.04 5.22
CA ARG A 5 -12.72 11.82 5.94
C ARG A 5 -13.72 10.67 5.73
N GLN A 6 -15.01 10.98 5.63
CA GLN A 6 -16.04 9.98 5.35
C GLN A 6 -15.88 9.37 3.96
N PHE A 7 -15.58 10.20 2.95
CA PHE A 7 -15.28 9.71 1.61
C PHE A 7 -14.08 8.75 1.62
N ILE A 8 -12.99 9.12 2.31
CA ILE A 8 -11.80 8.25 2.43
C ILE A 8 -12.16 6.92 3.11
N ARG A 9 -12.96 6.93 4.18
CA ARG A 9 -13.41 5.68 4.84
C ARG A 9 -14.15 4.76 3.88
N ILE A 10 -15.10 5.30 3.10
CA ILE A 10 -15.85 4.52 2.10
C ILE A 10 -14.90 3.98 1.03
N PHE A 11 -14.04 4.84 0.48
CA PHE A 11 -13.04 4.46 -0.51
C PHE A 11 -12.16 3.32 -0.03
N VAL A 12 -11.64 3.42 1.20
CA VAL A 12 -10.78 2.39 1.79
C VAL A 12 -11.52 1.07 1.99
N ILE A 13 -12.77 1.09 2.45
CA ILE A 13 -13.56 -0.14 2.61
C ILE A 13 -13.79 -0.81 1.25
N VAL A 14 -14.24 -0.04 0.25
CA VAL A 14 -14.52 -0.57 -1.09
C VAL A 14 -13.24 -1.11 -1.74
N CYS A 15 -12.18 -0.31 -1.80
CA CYS A 15 -10.92 -0.74 -2.39
C CYS A 15 -10.26 -1.87 -1.59
N GLY A 16 -10.34 -1.87 -0.26
CA GLY A 16 -9.83 -2.96 0.57
C GLY A 16 -10.52 -4.30 0.26
N ILE A 17 -11.85 -4.30 0.09
CA ILE A 17 -12.58 -5.49 -0.36
C ILE A 17 -12.13 -5.90 -1.77
N LEU A 18 -11.96 -4.95 -2.68
CA LEU A 18 -11.49 -5.23 -4.05
C LEU A 18 -10.08 -5.80 -4.08
N VAL A 19 -9.17 -5.37 -3.20
CA VAL A 19 -7.85 -5.99 -3.04
C VAL A 19 -8.01 -7.45 -2.66
N LEU A 20 -8.82 -7.77 -1.64
CA LEU A 20 -9.02 -9.18 -1.25
C LEU A 20 -9.65 -10.03 -2.36
N LEU A 21 -10.63 -9.46 -3.07
CA LEU A 21 -11.26 -10.13 -4.21
C LEU A 21 -10.27 -10.35 -5.37
N SER A 22 -9.33 -9.42 -5.60
CA SER A 22 -8.34 -9.58 -6.66
C SER A 22 -7.35 -10.71 -6.37
N TYR A 23 -7.03 -10.98 -5.09
CA TYR A 23 -6.28 -12.18 -4.69
C TYR A 23 -7.06 -13.45 -5.00
N VAL A 24 -8.33 -13.54 -4.58
CA VAL A 24 -9.16 -14.72 -4.84
C VAL A 24 -9.29 -14.97 -6.35
N TYR A 25 -9.63 -13.92 -7.10
CA TYR A 25 -9.85 -14.01 -8.54
C TYR A 25 -8.56 -14.29 -9.33
N GLY A 26 -7.49 -13.54 -9.05
CA GLY A 26 -6.20 -13.70 -9.73
C GLY A 26 -5.58 -15.08 -9.49
N VAL A 27 -5.58 -15.55 -8.25
CA VAL A 27 -5.07 -16.91 -7.92
C VAL A 27 -5.93 -17.99 -8.56
N SER A 28 -7.26 -17.82 -8.61
CA SER A 28 -8.15 -18.82 -9.24
C SER A 28 -7.94 -18.98 -10.75
N ARG A 29 -7.31 -17.99 -11.40
CA ARG A 29 -7.01 -17.98 -12.84
C ARG A 29 -5.58 -18.38 -13.18
N ALA A 30 -4.70 -18.48 -12.18
CA ALA A 30 -3.33 -18.91 -12.41
C ALA A 30 -3.30 -20.43 -12.62
N GLU A 31 -2.76 -20.86 -13.76
CA GLU A 31 -2.56 -22.29 -14.04
C GLU A 31 -1.56 -22.92 -13.05
N ASP A 32 -0.53 -22.15 -12.69
CA ASP A 32 0.43 -22.49 -11.64
C ASP A 32 0.56 -21.33 -10.65
N GLY A 33 0.11 -21.55 -9.41
CA GLY A 33 0.22 -20.56 -8.34
C GLY A 33 1.67 -20.23 -7.98
N MET A 34 2.63 -21.13 -8.22
CA MET A 34 4.05 -20.86 -8.00
C MET A 34 4.64 -19.91 -9.05
N ALA A 35 4.06 -19.85 -10.25
CA ALA A 35 4.49 -18.92 -11.28
C ALA A 35 4.23 -17.45 -10.87
N LEU A 36 3.18 -17.18 -10.08
CA LEU A 36 2.90 -15.84 -9.53
C LEU A 36 4.00 -15.33 -8.58
N TRP A 37 4.80 -16.23 -8.01
CA TRP A 37 5.93 -15.87 -7.16
C TRP A 37 7.19 -15.50 -7.94
N GLY A 38 7.16 -15.56 -9.28
CA GLY A 38 8.25 -15.04 -10.11
C GLY A 38 9.60 -15.68 -9.83
N GLY A 39 9.65 -16.96 -9.51
CA GLY A 39 10.91 -17.65 -9.20
C GLY A 39 11.45 -17.42 -7.78
N ILE A 40 10.68 -16.83 -6.87
CA ILE A 40 11.01 -16.86 -5.43
C ILE A 40 10.99 -18.32 -4.93
N PRO A 41 12.07 -18.82 -4.30
CA PRO A 41 12.10 -20.18 -3.78
C PRO A 41 11.08 -20.40 -2.65
N GLU A 42 10.51 -21.60 -2.55
CA GLU A 42 9.53 -21.95 -1.50
C GLU A 42 10.04 -21.70 -0.07
N SER A 43 11.35 -21.85 0.17
CA SER A 43 11.97 -21.56 1.46
C SER A 43 11.81 -20.10 1.88
N TRP A 44 11.78 -19.17 0.91
CA TRP A 44 11.54 -17.74 1.16
C TRP A 44 10.07 -17.44 1.33
N ILE A 45 9.17 -18.12 0.61
CA ILE A 45 7.72 -17.96 0.73
C ILE A 45 7.26 -18.19 2.18
N LYS A 46 7.85 -19.19 2.87
CA LYS A 46 7.59 -19.46 4.31
C LYS A 46 7.90 -18.28 5.22
N PHE A 47 8.77 -17.35 4.81
CA PHE A 47 9.10 -16.13 5.53
C PHE A 47 8.27 -14.93 5.05
N ILE A 48 8.05 -14.81 3.73
CA ILE A 48 7.32 -13.70 3.13
C ILE A 48 5.85 -13.71 3.56
N VAL A 49 5.19 -14.88 3.58
CA VAL A 49 3.77 -14.97 3.92
C VAL A 49 3.47 -14.43 5.34
N PRO A 50 4.22 -14.80 6.40
CA PRO A 50 4.10 -14.11 7.70
C PRO A 50 4.26 -12.59 7.62
N CYS A 51 5.20 -12.08 6.81
CA CYS A 51 5.38 -10.64 6.60
C CYS A 51 4.18 -9.99 5.92
N MET A 52 3.46 -10.68 5.04
CA MET A 52 2.19 -10.19 4.47
C MET A 52 1.14 -9.95 5.55
N PHE A 53 1.02 -10.88 6.52
CA PHE A 53 0.09 -10.71 7.64
C PHE A 53 0.51 -9.57 8.58
N LEU A 54 1.82 -9.41 8.84
CA LEU A 54 2.33 -8.27 9.61
C LEU A 54 2.06 -6.94 8.90
N ALA A 55 2.19 -6.90 7.57
CA ALA A 55 1.86 -5.74 6.77
C ALA A 55 0.37 -5.41 6.82
N ALA A 56 -0.51 -6.42 6.67
CA ALA A 56 -1.96 -6.24 6.82
C ALA A 56 -2.32 -5.70 8.21
N PHE A 57 -1.68 -6.20 9.27
CA PHE A 57 -1.84 -5.70 10.62
C PHE A 57 -1.36 -4.24 10.77
N GLY A 58 -0.18 -3.91 10.23
CA GLY A 58 0.35 -2.55 10.21
C GLY A 58 -0.56 -1.56 9.49
N TRP A 59 -1.13 -1.98 8.35
CA TRP A 59 -2.12 -1.21 7.61
C TRP A 59 -3.41 -0.99 8.42
N LEU A 60 -3.96 -2.04 9.06
CA LEU A 60 -5.16 -1.94 9.88
C LEU A 60 -4.97 -0.96 11.04
N ILE A 61 -3.82 -1.01 11.71
CA ILE A 61 -3.47 -0.07 12.77
C ILE A 61 -3.41 1.36 12.25
N TYR A 62 -2.72 1.59 11.13
CA TYR A 62 -2.62 2.91 10.52
C TYR A 62 -4.00 3.47 10.19
N TRP A 63 -4.79 2.66 9.47
CA TRP A 63 -6.15 2.97 9.05
C TRP A 63 -7.07 3.32 10.21
N TRP A 64 -7.11 2.46 11.23
CA TRP A 64 -7.91 2.69 12.42
C TRP A 64 -7.50 3.96 13.16
N THR A 65 -6.19 4.17 13.32
CA THR A 65 -5.65 5.30 14.06
C THR A 65 -6.02 6.63 13.42
N ILE A 66 -5.76 6.80 12.12
CA ILE A 66 -5.98 8.11 11.47
C ILE A 66 -7.43 8.33 11.03
N LEU A 67 -8.15 7.29 10.62
CA LEU A 67 -9.51 7.47 10.12
C LEU A 67 -10.57 7.39 11.22
N TYR A 68 -10.32 6.72 12.34
CA TYR A 68 -11.35 6.52 13.39
C TYR A 68 -10.96 7.09 14.75
N ARG A 69 -9.72 6.92 15.20
CA ARG A 69 -9.28 7.43 16.53
C ARG A 69 -8.93 8.91 16.51
N ALA A 70 -8.28 9.39 15.45
CA ALA A 70 -7.86 10.79 15.37
C ALA A 70 -9.06 11.74 15.25
N ASP A 71 -8.95 12.90 15.90
CA ASP A 71 -9.84 14.02 15.65
C ASP A 71 -9.69 14.53 14.22
N ILE A 72 -10.77 15.13 13.67
CA ILE A 72 -10.73 15.62 12.29
C ILE A 72 -9.66 16.71 12.09
N SER A 73 -9.40 17.52 13.13
CA SER A 73 -8.35 18.55 13.11
C SER A 73 -6.97 17.98 12.84
N VAL A 74 -6.64 16.83 13.43
CA VAL A 74 -5.35 16.13 13.17
C VAL A 74 -5.24 15.74 11.70
N VAL A 75 -6.33 15.21 11.12
CA VAL A 75 -6.36 14.75 9.72
C VAL A 75 -6.24 15.93 8.76
N GLU A 76 -6.92 17.04 9.04
CA GLU A 76 -6.86 18.27 8.24
C GLU A 76 -5.48 18.92 8.32
N GLN A 77 -4.82 18.82 9.47
CA GLN A 77 -3.50 19.40 9.71
C GLN A 77 -2.33 18.58 9.15
N LEU A 78 -2.54 17.33 8.72
CA LEU A 78 -1.49 16.51 8.12
C LEU A 78 -0.75 17.28 7.00
N ARG A 79 0.56 17.33 7.10
CA ARG A 79 1.45 18.06 6.19
C ARG A 79 2.62 17.18 5.78
N TRP A 80 3.34 17.61 4.75
CA TRP A 80 4.64 17.00 4.48
C TRP A 80 5.65 17.42 5.53
N PRO A 81 6.62 16.56 5.92
CA PRO A 81 7.59 16.89 6.97
C PRO A 81 8.42 18.15 6.73
N TRP A 82 8.60 18.55 5.47
CA TRP A 82 9.35 19.75 5.07
C TRP A 82 8.51 21.04 5.07
N GLN A 83 7.21 20.97 5.37
CA GLN A 83 6.36 22.15 5.52
C GLN A 83 6.39 22.60 6.98
N GLU A 84 6.68 23.86 7.28
CA GLU A 84 6.68 24.35 8.68
C GLU A 84 5.27 24.38 9.30
N THR A 85 4.27 24.75 8.50
CA THR A 85 2.87 24.86 8.92
C THR A 85 1.96 24.07 7.99
N SER A 86 0.77 23.71 8.49
CA SER A 86 -0.24 23.05 7.67
C SER A 86 -0.96 24.05 6.77
N ASP A 87 -1.19 23.64 5.52
CA ASP A 87 -2.00 24.36 4.54
C ASP A 87 -3.48 23.90 4.51
N GLY A 88 -3.88 23.05 5.46
CA GLY A 88 -5.24 22.50 5.56
C GLY A 88 -5.59 21.46 4.49
N ALA A 89 -4.64 21.03 3.65
CA ALA A 89 -4.87 20.01 2.63
C ALA A 89 -4.53 18.58 3.08
N GLY A 90 -4.45 18.33 4.40
CA GLY A 90 -4.11 17.02 4.95
C GLY A 90 -5.03 15.88 4.54
N VAL A 91 -6.33 16.15 4.43
CA VAL A 91 -7.32 15.17 3.93
C VAL A 91 -7.01 14.75 2.49
N ASN A 92 -6.61 15.70 1.62
CA ASN A 92 -6.26 15.39 0.23
C ASN A 92 -4.97 14.57 0.14
N ARG A 93 -3.95 14.91 0.96
CA ARG A 93 -2.70 14.14 1.03
C ARG A 93 -2.94 12.70 1.50
N LEU A 94 -3.76 12.54 2.53
CA LEU A 94 -4.13 11.24 3.05
C LEU A 94 -4.89 10.43 2.00
N PHE A 95 -5.84 11.05 1.29
CA PHE A 95 -6.53 10.39 0.18
C PHE A 95 -5.57 9.97 -0.92
N LEU A 96 -4.65 10.84 -1.35
CA LEU A 96 -3.67 10.51 -2.37
C LEU A 96 -2.79 9.31 -1.95
N ALA A 97 -2.36 9.25 -0.69
CA ALA A 97 -1.61 8.11 -0.15
C ALA A 97 -2.44 6.82 -0.21
N TYR A 98 -3.70 6.84 0.23
CA TYR A 98 -4.60 5.69 0.12
C TYR A 98 -4.88 5.28 -1.33
N PHE A 99 -5.03 6.24 -2.23
CA PHE A 99 -5.29 5.99 -3.63
C PHE A 99 -4.08 5.30 -4.29
N LEU A 100 -2.88 5.87 -4.11
CA LEU A 100 -1.63 5.32 -4.63
C LEU A 100 -1.26 4.00 -3.98
N PHE A 101 -1.75 3.70 -2.78
CA PHE A 101 -1.55 2.39 -2.17
C PHE A 101 -2.58 1.37 -2.64
N LEU A 102 -3.88 1.61 -2.46
CA LEU A 102 -4.93 0.61 -2.62
C LEU A 102 -5.28 0.29 -4.08
N VAL A 103 -5.32 1.30 -4.96
CA VAL A 103 -5.66 1.08 -6.38
C VAL A 103 -4.65 0.19 -7.07
N PRO A 104 -3.33 0.45 -7.03
CA PRO A 104 -2.39 -0.51 -7.61
C PRO A 104 -2.33 -1.83 -6.83
N SER A 105 -2.59 -1.83 -5.52
CA SER A 105 -2.66 -3.07 -4.73
C SER A 105 -3.83 -3.98 -5.12
N MET A 106 -4.91 -3.48 -5.73
CA MET A 106 -5.97 -4.38 -6.25
C MET A 106 -5.67 -4.84 -7.68
N LEU A 107 -4.77 -4.16 -8.40
CA LEU A 107 -4.47 -4.44 -9.81
C LEU A 107 -3.22 -5.31 -10.01
N TRP A 108 -2.36 -5.47 -9.01
CA TRP A 108 -1.04 -6.07 -9.19
C TRP A 108 -1.06 -7.51 -9.75
N LEU A 109 -2.00 -8.37 -9.32
CA LEU A 109 -2.14 -9.71 -9.87
C LEU A 109 -2.62 -9.68 -11.32
N GLU A 110 -3.56 -8.79 -11.66
CA GLU A 110 -4.06 -8.67 -13.02
C GLU A 110 -2.99 -8.16 -13.97
N THR A 111 -2.17 -7.18 -13.56
CA THR A 111 -1.04 -6.71 -14.37
C THR A 111 0.04 -7.79 -14.52
N THR A 112 0.31 -8.56 -13.46
CA THR A 112 1.26 -9.69 -13.48
C THR A 112 0.78 -10.80 -14.42
N LEU A 113 -0.48 -11.24 -14.28
CA LEU A 113 -1.08 -12.23 -15.16
C LEU A 113 -1.13 -11.74 -16.60
N PHE A 114 -1.41 -10.46 -16.83
CA PHE A 114 -1.40 -9.90 -18.18
C PHE A 114 -0.01 -9.99 -18.81
N HIS A 115 1.06 -9.66 -18.06
CA HIS A 115 2.43 -9.83 -18.52
C HIS A 115 2.78 -11.31 -18.79
N MET A 116 2.45 -12.21 -17.86
CA MET A 116 2.74 -13.65 -18.01
C MET A 116 2.06 -14.29 -19.23
N ASN A 117 0.91 -13.75 -19.66
CA ASN A 117 0.14 -14.28 -20.78
C ASN A 117 0.43 -13.58 -22.11
N ASN A 118 1.32 -12.59 -22.16
CA ASN A 118 1.58 -11.81 -23.36
C ASN A 118 3.07 -11.45 -23.51
N ASP A 119 3.64 -11.65 -24.70
CA ASP A 119 5.04 -11.36 -25.00
C ASP A 119 5.32 -9.89 -25.37
N TYR A 120 4.47 -8.95 -24.92
CA TYR A 120 4.65 -7.54 -25.25
C TYR A 120 5.78 -6.92 -24.42
N SER A 121 6.75 -6.30 -25.08
CA SER A 121 7.93 -5.67 -24.45
C SER A 121 7.62 -4.55 -23.45
N TRP A 122 6.42 -3.99 -23.47
CA TRP A 122 6.02 -2.91 -22.55
C TRP A 122 5.39 -3.42 -21.24
N THR A 123 4.97 -4.69 -21.18
CA THR A 123 4.24 -5.24 -20.03
C THR A 123 5.07 -5.32 -18.74
N PRO A 124 6.39 -5.54 -18.75
CA PRO A 124 7.21 -5.41 -17.54
C PRO A 124 7.07 -4.05 -16.86
N PHE A 125 7.08 -2.96 -17.63
CA PHE A 125 6.95 -1.60 -17.08
C PHE A 125 5.59 -1.35 -16.43
N LEU A 126 4.53 -2.03 -16.89
CA LEU A 126 3.21 -1.96 -16.27
C LEU A 126 3.23 -2.57 -14.87
N VAL A 127 3.84 -3.76 -14.71
CA VAL A 127 3.93 -4.46 -13.42
C VAL A 127 4.84 -3.70 -12.46
N ILE A 128 6.05 -3.34 -12.90
CA ILE A 128 7.02 -2.57 -12.10
C ILE A 128 6.42 -1.22 -11.69
N GLY A 129 5.79 -0.52 -12.62
CA GLY A 129 5.13 0.75 -12.37
C GLY A 129 4.02 0.61 -11.33
N ASN A 130 3.19 -0.43 -11.43
CA ASN A 130 2.14 -0.71 -10.46
C ASN A 130 2.70 -0.93 -9.04
N LEU A 131 3.71 -1.79 -8.89
CA LEU A 131 4.35 -2.06 -7.59
C LEU A 131 5.05 -0.80 -7.04
N THR A 132 5.65 0.01 -7.91
CA THR A 132 6.28 1.28 -7.54
C THR A 132 5.26 2.27 -6.96
N LEU A 133 4.05 2.34 -7.52
CA LEU A 133 2.99 3.20 -6.99
C LEU A 133 2.58 2.77 -5.56
N VAL A 134 2.49 1.47 -5.30
CA VAL A 134 2.24 0.94 -3.94
C VAL A 134 3.35 1.40 -2.97
N CYS A 135 4.61 1.31 -3.38
CA CYS A 135 5.75 1.78 -2.58
C CYS A 135 5.65 3.27 -2.26
N ILE A 136 5.32 4.10 -3.26
CA ILE A 136 5.14 5.55 -3.09
C ILE A 136 4.00 5.82 -2.10
N GLY A 137 2.87 5.13 -2.22
CA GLY A 137 1.75 5.23 -1.27
C GLY A 137 2.18 4.94 0.17
N ASN A 138 2.97 3.88 0.39
CA ASN A 138 3.50 3.55 1.71
C ASN A 138 4.49 4.60 2.24
N ILE A 139 5.39 5.12 1.40
CA ILE A 139 6.31 6.20 1.78
C ILE A 139 5.50 7.44 2.20
N MET A 140 4.46 7.79 1.45
CA MET A 140 3.58 8.90 1.81
C MET A 140 2.88 8.67 3.15
N PHE A 141 2.40 7.46 3.43
CA PHE A 141 1.87 7.15 4.76
C PHE A 141 2.89 7.39 5.86
N GLY A 142 4.14 6.98 5.65
CA GLY A 142 5.24 7.16 6.59
C GLY A 142 5.55 8.64 6.83
N LEU A 143 5.59 9.45 5.76
CA LEU A 143 5.81 10.89 5.84
C LEU A 143 4.68 11.60 6.61
N LEU A 144 3.42 11.24 6.36
CA LEU A 144 2.27 11.80 7.08
C LEU A 144 2.24 11.37 8.55
N ALA A 145 2.59 10.12 8.84
CA ALA A 145 2.71 9.62 10.21
C ALA A 145 3.85 10.32 10.97
N TYR A 146 4.98 10.56 10.30
CA TYR A 146 6.10 11.28 10.86
C TYR A 146 5.73 12.72 11.20
N SER A 147 5.04 13.43 10.30
CA SER A 147 4.53 14.77 10.61
C SER A 147 3.58 14.75 11.81
N ALA A 148 2.60 13.85 11.83
CA ALA A 148 1.67 13.74 12.94
C ALA A 148 2.38 13.44 14.28
N TYR A 149 3.44 12.62 14.24
CA TYR A 149 4.28 12.36 15.40
C TYR A 149 5.03 13.62 15.87
N GLN A 150 5.63 14.38 14.95
CA GLN A 150 6.29 15.65 15.27
C GLN A 150 5.32 16.68 15.85
N ASP A 151 4.07 16.68 15.36
CA ASP A 151 3.00 17.58 15.83
C ASP A 151 2.38 17.12 17.17
N GLY A 152 2.93 16.08 17.80
CA GLY A 152 2.54 15.63 19.14
C GLY A 152 1.30 14.75 19.18
N PHE A 153 0.78 14.29 18.04
CA PHE A 153 -0.33 13.34 18.02
C PHE A 153 0.14 11.98 18.58
N GLU A 154 -0.48 11.53 19.67
CA GLU A 154 -0.14 10.28 20.37
C GLU A 154 -0.18 9.07 19.42
N GLY A 155 -1.13 9.04 18.49
CA GLY A 155 -1.26 7.99 17.47
C GLY A 155 -0.19 8.02 16.38
N GLY A 156 0.62 9.08 16.27
CA GLY A 156 1.66 9.22 15.23
C GLY A 156 2.73 8.12 15.30
N LYS A 157 3.19 7.75 16.51
CA LYS A 157 4.13 6.62 16.69
C LYS A 157 3.54 5.29 16.22
N VAL A 158 2.28 5.07 16.54
CA VAL A 158 1.54 3.85 16.18
C VAL A 158 1.38 3.76 14.66
N MET A 159 1.07 4.88 14.00
CA MET A 159 1.04 4.98 12.55
C MET A 159 2.41 4.70 11.93
N LEU A 160 3.50 5.25 12.48
CA LEU A 160 4.87 4.99 11.99
C LEU A 160 5.22 3.49 12.02
N ILE A 161 4.93 2.82 13.14
CA ILE A 161 5.12 1.37 13.26
C ILE A 161 4.32 0.65 12.16
N GLY A 162 3.06 1.03 11.96
CA GLY A 162 2.22 0.50 10.89
C GLY A 162 2.86 0.61 9.51
N THR A 163 3.44 1.76 9.19
CA THR A 163 4.10 2.00 7.87
C THR A 163 5.42 1.25 7.71
N VAL A 164 6.13 0.97 8.80
CA VAL A 164 7.35 0.15 8.76
C VAL A 164 6.97 -1.31 8.49
N LEU A 165 5.98 -1.85 9.20
CA LEU A 165 5.48 -3.20 8.97
C LEU A 165 4.95 -3.37 7.55
N LEU A 166 4.19 -2.38 7.07
CA LEU A 166 3.69 -2.34 5.70
C LEU A 166 4.83 -2.28 4.67
N GLY A 167 5.85 -1.45 4.92
CA GLY A 167 7.00 -1.26 4.05
C GLY A 167 7.90 -2.49 3.93
N ILE A 168 8.01 -3.31 4.97
CA ILE A 168 8.74 -4.59 4.87
C ILE A 168 8.13 -5.45 3.76
N GLN A 169 6.80 -5.53 3.68
CA GLN A 169 6.16 -6.28 2.60
C GLN A 169 6.22 -5.51 1.27
N CYS A 170 5.61 -4.32 1.20
CA CYS A 170 5.35 -3.71 -0.11
C CYS A 170 6.59 -3.10 -0.76
N ILE A 171 7.59 -2.65 0.02
CA ILE A 171 8.82 -2.07 -0.52
C ILE A 171 9.88 -3.17 -0.67
N ILE A 172 10.18 -3.91 0.41
CA ILE A 172 11.30 -4.86 0.38
C ILE A 172 10.92 -6.12 -0.40
N PHE A 173 9.83 -6.80 -0.01
CA PHE A 173 9.46 -8.05 -0.66
C PHE A 173 8.86 -7.83 -2.05
N ASP A 174 7.84 -6.98 -2.18
CA ASP A 174 7.14 -6.80 -3.45
C ASP A 174 7.90 -5.84 -4.37
N GLY A 175 8.28 -4.66 -3.86
CA GLY A 175 8.95 -3.62 -4.65
C GLY A 175 10.36 -3.99 -5.12
N ILE A 176 11.15 -4.69 -4.30
CA ILE A 176 12.56 -4.99 -4.61
C ILE A 176 12.76 -6.47 -4.93
N ILE A 177 12.50 -7.36 -3.97
CA ILE A 177 12.87 -8.78 -4.10
C ILE A 177 12.10 -9.44 -5.24
N TRP A 178 10.78 -9.23 -5.31
CA TRP A 178 9.95 -9.81 -6.34
C TRP A 178 10.38 -9.31 -7.72
N ASN A 179 10.55 -8.00 -7.93
CA ASN A 179 11.01 -7.45 -9.21
C ASN A 179 12.41 -7.95 -9.62
N VAL A 180 13.31 -8.22 -8.67
CA VAL A 180 14.65 -8.78 -8.98
C VAL A 180 14.58 -10.26 -9.34
N LYS A 181 13.63 -11.00 -8.77
CA LYS A 181 13.50 -12.45 -8.99
C LYS A 181 12.65 -12.79 -10.19
N PHE A 182 11.65 -11.96 -10.49
CA PHE A 182 10.69 -12.19 -11.56
C PHE A 182 11.40 -12.36 -12.92
N PRO A 183 11.06 -13.41 -13.70
CA PRO A 183 11.65 -13.66 -15.01
C PRO A 183 10.96 -12.80 -16.09
N TRP A 184 11.36 -11.53 -16.20
CA TRP A 184 10.84 -10.55 -17.17
C TRP A 184 11.03 -10.91 -18.64
#